data_AF-A0A803LJW5-F1
#
_entry.id   AF-A0A803LJW5-F1
#
_cell.length_a   1.000
_cell.length_b   1.000
_cell.length_c   1.000
_cell.angle_alpha   90.00
_cell.angle_beta   90.00
_cell.angle_gamma   90.00
#
_symmetry.space_group_name_H-M   'P 1'
#
loop_
_entity.id
_entity.type
_entity.pdbx_description
1 polymer ?
#
loop_
_entity_poly.entity_id
_entity_poly.type
_entity_poly.pdbx_seq_one_letter_code
_entity_poly.pdbx_strand_id
1 'polypeptide(L)'
;DNVFLTVVASIIYRVMKENAADAFYKLSNTTTHIQAYVIDVVCASVPKMELDVVVEQRNAIAKTVKDELGKAMSTYGYKIFYTRIIDIEPDAEVKTAIKEINAAARLREATNEKAEAEKTQQIKKAEGEAESKYLAGLGIARQRSWIVDGLKDSRAKLLRKCARYNY
;
A
#
# COMPACT_ATOMS: atom_id res chain seq x y z
N ASP A 1 22.94 -1.77 11.49
CA ASP A 1 21.87 -0.89 11.98
C ASP A 1 21.91 -0.77 13.49
N ASN A 2 22.36 0.37 14.01
CA ASN A 2 22.31 0.67 15.44
C ASN A 2 21.02 1.44 15.72
N VAL A 3 19.89 0.74 15.64
CA VAL A 3 18.57 1.31 15.95
C VAL A 3 18.15 0.81 17.32
N PHE A 4 17.90 1.74 18.25
CA PHE A 4 17.30 1.40 19.53
C PHE A 4 15.80 1.17 19.35
N LEU A 5 15.30 0.04 19.86
CA LEU A 5 13.91 -0.37 19.79
C LEU A 5 13.36 -0.57 21.20
N THR A 6 12.20 0.01 21.47
CA THR A 6 11.41 -0.23 22.68
C THR A 6 10.32 -1.23 22.33
N VAL A 7 10.41 -2.43 22.91
CA VAL A 7 9.40 -3.49 22.71
C VAL A 7 8.57 -3.63 23.97
N VAL A 8 7.25 -3.45 23.85
CA VAL A 8 6.30 -3.64 24.94
C VAL A 8 5.59 -4.98 24.75
N ALA A 9 5.76 -5.89 25.71
CA ALA A 9 5.14 -7.21 25.69
C ALA A 9 4.24 -7.42 26.92
N SER A 10 3.10 -8.08 26.70
CA SER A 10 2.18 -8.54 27.74
C SER A 10 2.17 -10.05 27.80
N ILE A 11 2.30 -10.59 29.01
CA ILE A 11 2.42 -12.02 29.26
C ILE A 11 1.42 -12.39 30.33
N ILE A 12 0.58 -13.38 30.03
CA ILE A 12 -0.39 -13.88 30.98
C ILE A 12 -0.05 -15.31 31.35
N TYR A 13 0.16 -15.50 32.65
CA TYR A 13 0.60 -16.75 33.24
C TYR A 13 -0.22 -17.08 34.48
N ARG A 14 -0.22 -18.36 34.86
CA ARG A 14 -0.86 -18.85 36.09
C ARG A 14 -0.07 -20.02 36.66
N VAL A 15 -0.11 -20.13 37.98
CA VAL A 15 0.41 -21.30 38.70
C VAL A 15 -0.46 -22.53 38.43
N MET A 16 0.17 -23.66 38.10
CA MET A 16 -0.51 -24.94 37.97
C MET A 16 -0.84 -25.46 39.37
N LYS A 17 -2.11 -25.82 39.62
CA LYS A 17 -2.56 -26.30 40.94
C LYS A 17 -1.75 -27.49 41.45
N GLU A 18 -1.38 -28.38 40.53
CA GLU A 18 -0.58 -29.59 40.80
C GLU A 18 0.83 -29.26 41.32
N ASN A 19 1.41 -28.13 40.89
CA ASN A 19 2.78 -27.73 41.20
C ASN A 19 2.81 -26.44 42.05
N ALA A 20 1.77 -26.19 42.85
CA ALA A 20 1.65 -24.96 43.64
C ALA A 20 2.78 -24.81 44.67
N ALA A 21 3.21 -25.93 45.29
CA ALA A 21 4.35 -25.93 46.23
C ALA A 21 5.65 -25.55 45.52
N ASP A 22 5.91 -26.14 44.35
CA ASP A 22 7.08 -25.83 43.52
C ASP A 22 7.13 -24.36 43.11
N ALA A 23 5.99 -23.82 42.66
CA ALA A 23 5.89 -22.42 42.26
C ALA A 23 6.15 -21.43 43.40
N PHE A 24 5.83 -21.82 44.63
CA PHE A 24 6.01 -21.00 45.83
C PHE A 24 7.43 -21.09 46.39
N TYR A 25 8.02 -22.28 46.42
CA TYR A 25 9.33 -22.50 47.06
C TYR A 25 10.52 -22.38 46.10
N LYS A 26 10.36 -22.66 44.80
CA LYS A 26 11.48 -22.67 43.84
C LYS A 26 11.77 -21.29 43.23
N LEU A 27 10.79 -20.39 43.22
CA LEU A 27 10.91 -19.10 42.54
C LEU A 27 10.38 -17.96 43.40
N SER A 28 11.28 -17.13 43.92
CA SER A 28 10.92 -16.05 44.84
C SER A 28 10.37 -14.81 44.11
N ASN A 29 10.93 -14.47 42.95
CA ASN A 29 10.56 -13.28 42.18
C ASN A 29 10.24 -13.63 40.72
N THR A 30 9.07 -14.22 40.53
CA THR A 30 8.59 -14.72 39.24
C THR A 30 8.50 -13.63 38.17
N THR A 31 8.04 -12.43 38.52
CA THR A 31 7.89 -11.32 37.57
C THR A 31 9.22 -10.89 36.99
N THR A 32 10.23 -10.71 37.84
CA THR A 32 11.58 -10.29 37.39
C THR A 32 12.24 -11.37 36.55
N HIS A 33 12.11 -12.64 36.94
CA HIS A 33 12.65 -13.75 36.16
C HIS A 33 11.99 -13.90 34.79
N ILE A 34 10.66 -13.77 34.71
CA ILE A 34 9.94 -13.80 33.43
C ILE A 34 10.39 -12.62 32.55
N GLN A 35 10.51 -11.42 33.13
CA GLN A 35 10.97 -10.24 32.40
C GLN A 35 12.38 -10.43 31.83
N ALA A 36 13.34 -10.89 32.64
CA ALA A 36 14.70 -11.14 32.18
C ALA A 36 14.73 -12.16 31.04
N TYR A 37 14.00 -13.27 31.18
CA TYR A 37 13.94 -14.30 30.15
C TYR A 37 13.37 -13.76 28.84
N VAL A 38 12.30 -12.97 28.91
CA VAL A 38 11.69 -12.37 27.71
C VAL A 38 12.64 -11.39 27.03
N ILE A 39 13.38 -10.60 27.80
CA ILE A 39 14.41 -9.70 27.27
C ILE A 39 15.47 -10.52 26.51
N ASP A 40 15.96 -11.63 27.08
CA ASP A 40 16.95 -12.48 26.44
C ASP A 40 16.46 -13.04 25.09
N VAL A 41 15.22 -13.55 25.04
CA VAL A 41 14.64 -14.13 23.81
C VAL A 41 14.41 -13.06 22.75
N VAL A 42 13.91 -11.89 23.15
CA VAL A 42 13.67 -10.77 22.23
C VAL A 42 14.99 -10.22 21.69
N CYS A 43 15.99 -10.01 22.57
CA CYS A 43 17.33 -9.56 22.17
C CYS A 43 18.07 -10.58 21.30
N ALA A 44 17.80 -11.88 21.42
CA ALA A 44 18.39 -12.90 20.54
C ALA A 44 17.72 -12.99 19.15
N SER A 45 16.47 -12.53 19.04
CA SER A 45 15.64 -12.69 17.84
C SER A 45 15.59 -11.42 16.99
N VAL A 46 15.39 -10.26 17.61
CA VAL A 46 15.14 -8.98 16.94
C VAL A 46 16.32 -8.48 16.10
N PRO A 47 17.60 -8.52 16.55
CA PRO A 47 18.72 -8.00 15.77
C PRO A 47 19.01 -8.76 14.46
N LYS A 48 18.43 -9.96 14.28
CA LYS A 48 18.60 -10.79 13.08
C LYS A 48 17.62 -10.43 11.96
N MET A 49 16.67 -9.53 12.23
CA MET A 49 15.57 -9.16 11.34
C MET A 49 15.62 -7.65 11.05
N GLU A 50 15.17 -7.25 9.86
CA GLU A 50 14.97 -5.84 9.56
C GLU A 50 13.77 -5.27 10.33
N LEU A 51 13.78 -3.97 10.62
CA LEU A 51 12.75 -3.32 11.44
C LEU A 51 11.32 -3.55 10.90
N ASP A 52 11.13 -3.43 9.59
CA ASP A 52 9.82 -3.65 8.96
C ASP A 52 9.35 -5.11 9.14
N VAL A 53 10.29 -6.06 9.04
CA VAL A 53 10.03 -7.49 9.26
C VAL A 53 9.69 -7.76 10.72
N VAL A 54 10.35 -7.10 11.67
CA VAL A 54 10.06 -7.25 13.11
C VAL A 54 8.62 -6.81 13.43
N VAL A 55 8.16 -5.73 12.82
CA VAL A 55 6.79 -5.22 13.00
C VAL A 55 5.77 -6.19 12.37
N GLU A 56 6.04 -6.66 11.17
CA GLU A 56 5.17 -7.62 10.47
C GLU A 56 5.11 -8.98 11.20
N GLN A 57 6.26 -9.48 11.64
CA GLN A 57 6.42 -10.78 12.29
C GLN A 57 6.25 -10.73 13.82
N ARG A 58 5.63 -9.68 14.38
CA ARG A 58 5.38 -9.56 15.84
C ARG A 58 4.69 -10.79 16.45
N ASN A 59 3.81 -11.45 15.68
CA ASN A 59 3.12 -12.66 16.12
C ASN A 59 4.06 -13.87 16.17
N ALA A 60 5.02 -13.96 15.25
CA ALA A 60 6.02 -15.01 15.25
C ALA A 60 6.97 -14.86 16.45
N ILE A 61 7.45 -13.64 16.71
CA ILE A 61 8.28 -13.34 17.88
C ILE A 61 7.50 -13.66 19.18
N ALA A 62 6.24 -13.25 19.27
CA ALA A 62 5.39 -13.59 20.43
C ALA A 62 5.28 -15.10 20.64
N LYS A 63 5.09 -15.87 19.56
CA LYS A 63 5.04 -17.34 19.61
C LYS A 63 6.35 -17.95 20.09
N THR A 64 7.48 -17.50 19.56
CA THR A 64 8.82 -17.96 20.01
C THR A 64 9.00 -17.69 21.50
N VAL A 65 8.67 -16.48 21.97
CA VAL A 65 8.72 -16.11 23.40
C VAL A 65 7.80 -17.01 24.23
N LYS A 66 6.60 -17.33 23.75
CA LYS A 66 5.67 -18.25 24.45
C LYS A 66 6.26 -19.63 24.61
N ASP A 67 6.81 -20.18 23.53
CA ASP A 67 7.27 -21.56 23.48
C ASP A 67 8.53 -21.74 24.34
N GLU A 68 9.46 -20.78 24.28
CA GLU A 68 10.67 -20.81 25.10
C GLU A 68 10.38 -20.52 26.57
N LEU A 69 9.63 -19.46 26.87
CA LEU A 69 9.24 -19.13 28.24
C LEU A 69 8.38 -20.25 28.84
N GLY A 70 7.50 -20.85 28.06
CA GLY A 70 6.66 -21.97 28.47
C GLY A 70 7.48 -23.18 28.92
N LYS A 71 8.52 -23.55 28.15
CA LYS A 71 9.44 -24.64 28.53
C LYS A 71 10.19 -24.32 29.81
N ALA A 72 10.73 -23.11 29.93
CA ALA A 72 11.51 -22.70 31.09
C ALA A 72 10.66 -22.59 32.36
N MET A 73 9.43 -22.06 32.25
CA MET A 73 8.55 -21.79 33.40
C MET A 73 7.75 -23.02 33.86
N SER A 74 7.60 -24.03 33.00
CA SER A 74 6.89 -25.26 33.36
C SER A 74 7.59 -26.04 34.49
N THR A 75 8.92 -26.02 34.54
CA THR A 75 9.72 -26.67 35.60
C THR A 75 9.53 -26.02 36.98
N TYR A 76 9.14 -24.74 36.99
CA TYR A 76 8.81 -23.98 38.19
C TYR A 76 7.30 -24.00 38.51
N GLY A 77 6.50 -24.78 37.79
CA GLY A 77 5.05 -24.89 38.05
C GLY A 77 4.21 -23.76 37.48
N TYR A 78 4.75 -22.93 36.59
CA TYR A 78 4.02 -21.85 35.92
C TYR A 78 3.63 -22.23 34.50
N LYS A 79 2.38 -21.95 34.13
CA LYS A 79 1.85 -22.13 32.77
C LYS A 79 1.65 -20.77 32.11
N ILE A 80 2.23 -20.60 30.94
CA ILE A 80 2.04 -19.41 30.10
C ILE A 80 0.82 -19.64 29.18
N PHE A 81 -0.22 -18.81 29.30
CA PHE A 81 -1.40 -18.90 28.45
C PHE A 81 -1.16 -18.23 27.10
N TYR A 82 -0.77 -16.97 27.13
CA TYR A 82 -0.49 -16.17 25.94
C TYR A 82 0.56 -15.11 26.22
N THR A 83 1.34 -14.85 25.18
CA THR A 83 2.29 -13.76 25.07
C THR A 83 1.84 -12.90 23.90
N ARG A 84 1.88 -11.58 24.06
CA ARG A 84 1.52 -10.64 23.01
C ARG A 84 2.50 -9.49 23.02
N ILE A 85 3.03 -9.16 21.86
CA ILE A 85 3.72 -7.89 21.65
C ILE A 85 2.65 -6.82 21.44
N ILE A 86 2.61 -5.85 22.33
CA ILE A 86 1.67 -4.72 22.29
C ILE A 86 2.18 -3.70 21.28
N ASP A 87 3.45 -3.31 21.41
CA ASP A 87 4.05 -2.26 20.58
C ASP A 87 5.55 -2.48 20.38
N ILE A 88 6.06 -1.94 19.28
CA ILE A 88 7.48 -1.93 18.89
C ILE A 88 7.78 -0.52 18.38
N GLU A 89 8.41 0.30 19.22
CA GLU A 89 8.71 1.68 18.89
C GLU A 89 10.21 1.89 18.68
N PRO A 90 10.65 2.31 17.50
CA PRO A 90 12.03 2.78 17.32
C PRO A 90 12.24 4.13 17.98
N ASP A 91 13.51 4.46 18.23
CA ASP A 91 13.92 5.77 18.74
C ASP A 91 13.34 6.92 17.89
N ALA A 92 13.09 8.05 18.54
CA ALA A 92 12.42 9.21 17.96
C ALA A 92 13.13 9.72 16.70
N GLU A 93 14.47 9.70 16.68
CA GLU A 93 15.27 10.09 15.52
C GLU A 93 15.01 9.17 14.32
N VAL A 94 15.04 7.86 14.54
CA VAL A 94 14.81 6.84 13.50
C VAL A 94 13.36 6.89 13.02
N LYS A 95 12.40 7.07 13.94
CA LYS A 95 10.98 7.24 13.61
C LYS A 95 10.75 8.45 12.72
N THR A 96 11.49 9.54 12.94
CA THR A 96 11.41 10.76 12.12
C THR A 96 12.03 10.55 10.75
N ALA A 97 13.23 9.97 10.69
CA ALA A 97 13.91 9.67 9.43
C ALA A 97 13.06 8.74 8.53
N ILE A 98 12.47 7.68 9.09
CA ILE A 98 11.59 6.77 8.34
C ILE A 98 10.35 7.50 7.81
N LYS A 99 9.75 8.39 8.62
CA LYS A 99 8.61 9.19 8.18
C LYS A 99 8.97 10.10 7.02
N GLU A 100 10.14 10.74 7.05
CA GLU A 100 10.62 11.61 5.98
C GLU A 100 10.90 10.82 4.69
N ILE A 101 11.55 9.66 4.79
CA ILE A 101 11.80 8.77 3.65
C ILE A 101 10.48 8.32 3.02
N ASN A 102 9.51 7.88 3.84
CA ASN A 102 8.21 7.45 3.38
C ASN A 102 7.39 8.60 2.77
N ALA A 103 7.46 9.80 3.35
CA ALA A 103 6.83 10.99 2.79
C ALA A 103 7.44 11.37 1.43
N ALA A 104 8.77 11.33 1.32
CA ALA A 104 9.48 11.60 0.08
C ALA A 104 9.18 10.55 -1.00
N ALA A 105 9.10 9.26 -0.64
CA ALA A 105 8.72 8.18 -1.55
C ALA A 105 7.30 8.38 -2.11
N ARG A 106 6.33 8.65 -1.24
CA ARG A 106 4.94 8.95 -1.65
C ARG A 106 4.86 10.20 -2.52
N LEU A 107 5.63 11.25 -2.20
CA LEU A 107 5.66 12.46 -2.99
C LEU A 107 6.24 12.20 -4.39
N ARG A 108 7.29 11.39 -4.50
CA ARG A 108 7.87 10.98 -5.79
C ARG A 108 6.88 10.18 -6.62
N GLU A 109 6.21 9.21 -6.02
CA GLU A 109 5.18 8.41 -6.68
C GLU A 109 4.04 9.30 -7.20
N ALA A 110 3.47 10.15 -6.35
CA ALA A 110 2.43 11.09 -6.74
C ALA A 110 2.88 12.08 -7.84
N THR A 111 4.14 12.51 -7.81
CA THR A 111 4.71 13.40 -8.84
C THR A 111 4.83 12.67 -10.17
N ASN A 112 5.27 11.41 -10.15
CA ASN A 112 5.39 10.58 -11.35
C ASN A 112 4.00 10.29 -11.95
N GLU A 113 3.03 9.89 -11.14
CA GLU A 113 1.66 9.68 -11.57
C GLU A 113 1.05 10.95 -12.18
N LYS A 114 1.28 12.10 -11.55
CA LYS A 114 0.83 13.39 -12.09
C LYS A 114 1.49 13.72 -13.42
N ALA A 115 2.80 13.49 -13.55
CA ALA A 115 3.51 13.72 -14.81
C ALA A 115 3.01 12.79 -15.93
N GLU A 116 2.73 11.53 -15.63
CA GLU A 116 2.13 10.58 -16.59
C GLU A 116 0.70 10.96 -16.98
N ALA A 117 -0.10 11.43 -16.01
CA ALA A 117 -1.43 11.93 -16.25
C ALA A 117 -1.41 13.18 -17.17
N GLU A 118 -0.53 14.14 -16.91
CA GLU A 118 -0.36 15.35 -17.73
C GLU A 118 0.07 15.00 -19.16
N LYS A 119 1.02 14.08 -19.33
CA LYS A 119 1.44 13.57 -20.65
C LYS A 119 0.27 12.95 -21.40
N THR A 120 -0.48 12.08 -20.75
CA THR A 120 -1.65 11.40 -21.35
C THR A 120 -2.72 12.42 -21.73
N GLN A 121 -2.97 13.42 -20.88
CA GLN A 121 -3.92 14.50 -21.15
C GLN A 121 -3.53 15.32 -22.37
N GLN A 122 -2.25 15.67 -22.51
CA GLN A 122 -1.75 16.42 -23.67
C GLN A 122 -1.89 15.63 -24.98
N ILE A 123 -1.55 14.34 -24.97
CA ILE A 123 -1.70 13.46 -26.14
C ILE A 123 -3.17 13.36 -26.55
N LYS A 124 -4.06 13.03 -25.61
CA LYS A 124 -5.50 12.92 -25.89
C LYS A 124 -6.10 14.22 -26.39
N LYS A 125 -5.62 15.36 -25.88
CA LYS A 125 -6.05 16.68 -26.38
C LYS A 125 -5.61 16.90 -27.83
N ALA A 126 -4.36 16.59 -28.16
CA ALA A 126 -3.84 16.72 -29.53
C ALA A 126 -4.56 15.78 -30.51
N GLU A 127 -4.84 14.54 -30.09
CA GLU A 127 -5.64 13.58 -30.86
C GLU A 127 -7.06 14.10 -31.11
N GLY A 128 -7.73 14.61 -30.06
CA GLY A 128 -9.07 15.20 -30.18
C GLY A 128 -9.10 16.44 -31.09
N GLU A 129 -8.06 17.28 -31.05
CA GLU A 129 -7.94 18.44 -31.96
C GLU A 129 -7.72 18.00 -33.42
N ALA A 130 -6.91 16.97 -33.64
CA ALA A 130 -6.67 16.41 -34.97
C ALA A 130 -7.94 15.78 -35.55
N GLU A 131 -8.64 14.98 -34.75
CA GLU A 131 -9.91 14.35 -35.12
C GLU A 131 -10.99 15.39 -35.40
N SER A 132 -11.10 16.42 -34.56
CA SER A 132 -12.03 17.53 -34.76
C SER A 132 -11.79 18.27 -36.08
N LYS A 133 -10.53 18.60 -36.39
CA LYS A 133 -10.15 19.23 -37.67
C LYS A 133 -10.45 18.33 -38.87
N TYR A 134 -10.19 17.03 -38.75
CA TYR A 134 -10.50 16.05 -39.78
C TYR A 134 -12.01 15.98 -40.07
N LEU A 135 -12.84 15.87 -39.03
CA LEU A 135 -14.29 15.84 -39.14
C LEU A 135 -14.84 17.15 -39.72
N ALA A 136 -14.30 18.30 -39.31
CA ALA A 136 -14.66 19.60 -39.87
C ALA A 136 -14.34 19.69 -41.38
N GLY A 137 -13.14 19.25 -41.78
CA GLY A 137 -12.74 19.19 -43.19
C GLY A 137 -13.64 18.27 -44.02
N LEU A 138 -13.99 17.10 -43.49
CA LEU A 138 -14.94 16.18 -44.11
C LEU A 138 -16.33 16.82 -44.26
N GLY A 139 -16.78 17.58 -43.26
CA GLY A 139 -18.03 18.33 -43.30
C GLY A 139 -18.06 19.36 -44.45
N ILE A 140 -16.99 20.15 -44.59
CA ILE A 140 -16.85 21.14 -45.66
C ILE A 140 -16.80 20.45 -47.04
N ALA A 141 -16.05 19.36 -47.17
CA ALA A 141 -15.96 18.61 -48.43
C ALA A 141 -17.32 18.05 -48.85
N ARG A 142 -18.06 17.45 -47.91
CA ARG A 142 -19.43 16.99 -48.14
C ARG A 142 -20.32 18.15 -48.56
N GLN A 143 -20.32 19.26 -47.82
CA GLN A 143 -21.10 20.46 -48.16
C GLN A 143 -20.80 20.96 -49.58
N ARG A 144 -19.53 21.00 -50.00
CA ARG A 144 -19.15 21.37 -51.37
C ARG A 144 -19.69 20.41 -52.41
N SER A 145 -19.68 19.10 -52.15
CA SER A 145 -20.29 18.10 -53.04
C SER A 145 -21.79 18.36 -53.22
N TRP A 146 -22.52 18.59 -52.13
CA TRP A 146 -23.95 18.90 -52.18
C TRP A 146 -24.26 20.15 -53.01
N ILE A 147 -23.43 21.20 -52.91
CA ILE A 147 -23.58 22.42 -53.71
C ILE A 147 -23.34 22.13 -55.21
N VAL A 148 -22.28 21.40 -55.54
CA VAL A 148 -21.95 21.05 -56.93
C VAL A 148 -23.07 20.22 -57.57
N ASP A 149 -23.60 19.24 -56.85
CA ASP A 149 -24.69 18.41 -57.34
C ASP A 149 -26.00 19.21 -57.48
N GLY A 150 -26.31 20.10 -56.53
CA GLY A 150 -27.43 21.04 -56.65
C GLY A 150 -27.33 21.98 -57.85
N LEU A 151 -26.12 22.43 -58.20
CA LEU A 151 -25.86 23.22 -59.42
C LEU A 151 -26.04 22.40 -60.70
N LYS A 152 -25.59 21.13 -60.72
CA LYS A 152 -25.83 20.22 -61.86
C LYS A 152 -27.33 20.01 -62.10
N ASP A 153 -28.10 19.76 -61.04
CA ASP A 153 -29.55 19.60 -61.12
C ASP A 153 -30.24 20.87 -61.63
N SER A 154 -29.80 22.03 -61.14
CA SER A 154 -30.32 23.33 -61.59
C SER A 154 -30.04 23.57 -63.07
N ARG A 155 -28.82 23.25 -63.53
CA ARG A 155 -28.44 23.31 -64.96
C ARG A 155 -29.27 22.35 -65.80
N ALA A 156 -29.47 21.11 -65.35
CA ALA A 156 -30.28 20.12 -66.05
C ALA A 156 -31.76 20.56 -66.18
N LYS A 157 -32.33 21.16 -65.12
CA LYS A 157 -33.68 21.73 -65.15
C LYS A 157 -33.80 22.89 -66.15
N LEU A 158 -32.81 23.78 -66.20
CA LEU A 158 -32.78 24.90 -67.16
C LEU A 158 -32.70 24.39 -68.61
N LEU A 159 -31.83 23.42 -68.90
CA LEU A 159 -31.73 22.81 -70.23
C LEU A 159 -33.06 22.17 -70.66
N ARG A 160 -33.75 21.46 -69.76
CA ARG A 160 -35.10 20.91 -70.01
C ARG A 160 -36.17 21.98 -70.20
N LYS A 161 -35.98 23.19 -69.66
CA LYS A 161 -36.92 24.31 -69.83
C LYS A 161 -36.69 25.00 -71.18
N CYS A 162 -35.44 25.23 -71.58
CA CYS A 162 -35.11 25.77 -72.90
C CYS A 162 -35.53 24.82 -74.03
N ALA A 163 -35.34 23.51 -73.87
CA ALA A 163 -35.78 22.52 -74.85
C ALA A 163 -37.30 22.50 -75.06
N ARG A 164 -38.10 22.93 -74.06
CA ARG A 164 -39.56 23.06 -74.17
C ARG A 164 -40.03 24.38 -74.82
N TYR A 165 -39.15 25.38 -74.94
CA TYR A 165 -39.47 26.68 -75.54
C TYR A 165 -39.10 26.77 -77.03
N ASN A 166 -38.49 25.72 -77.60
CA ASN A 166 -38.08 25.62 -79.01
C ASN A 166 -39.00 24.71 -79.85
N TYR A 167 -40.25 24.53 -79.42
CA TYR A 167 -41.33 23.91 -80.20
C TYR A 167 -42.53 24.84 -80.22
#